data_AF-A0A7S1AWZ1-F1
#
_entry.id   AF-A0A7S1AWZ1-F1
#
_cell.length_a   1.000
_cell.length_b   1.000
_cell.length_c   1.000
_cell.angle_alpha   90.00
_cell.angle_beta   90.00
_cell.angle_gamma   90.00
#
_symmetry.space_group_name_H-M   'P 1'
#
loop_
_entity.id
_entity.type
_entity.pdbx_description
1 polymer ?
#
loop_
_entity_poly.entity_id
_entity_poly.type
_entity_poly.pdbx_seq_one_letter_code
_entity_poly.pdbx_strand_id
1 'polypeptide(L)'
;GALREPMLKIIHIMRAMGYQDAAAQPIVFEDQQDSIGQFPFGATTASRYLDPGHLVGYLNVIISLISSGVSYKCNGDTVVGVSVTSSVDQQTRTTELCPQGELTFRGFGNASEVVDELDALLTGGRLGATTKAAVLDVYLALGGPVENVKAAQQAIAMTAEFNTLGETDVIENAATVSLSKKSKQMTKNLRAYKAAILLFMEGGADTFNMIVPQDPSLFEQYTFVRQDLAKQTSELLAINTTGQSGTSFGVHSSLDFLKRLYDLGQAAFVANIGSLVEPTTKASFSDSSAQNCIGPFSHEAQTSAVQTLQCQVSGTEAHGAGGRLADALSGNFTTATFSMSGLEIWPEGVVAPYVAVDENHKRVEYFERWRHHIQRFTSAEYSNTMAEAFSQRLLESVQNAEIQEHVLSEVMFTTNYNTD
;
A
#
# COMPACT_ATOMS: atom_id res chain seq x y z
N GLY A 1 4.29 -6.06 -19.19
CA GLY A 1 2.96 -5.46 -19.01
C GLY A 1 3.06 -4.14 -18.28
N ALA A 2 1.92 -3.54 -17.96
CA ALA A 2 1.81 -2.36 -17.07
C ALA A 2 0.57 -2.51 -16.17
N LEU A 3 0.60 -1.94 -14.97
CA LEU A 3 -0.60 -1.85 -14.13
C LEU A 3 -1.56 -0.82 -14.73
N ARG A 4 -2.86 -1.10 -14.67
CA ARG A 4 -3.88 -0.10 -15.01
C ARG A 4 -4.15 0.76 -13.78
N GLU A 5 -4.33 2.05 -14.02
CA GLU A 5 -4.72 3.00 -12.99
C GLU A 5 -6.18 2.81 -12.56
N PRO A 6 -6.50 2.91 -11.25
CA PRO A 6 -7.86 2.75 -10.73
C PRO A 6 -8.94 3.58 -11.45
N MET A 7 -8.74 4.88 -11.66
CA MET A 7 -9.70 5.73 -12.38
C MET A 7 -9.94 5.25 -13.82
N LEU A 8 -8.89 4.82 -14.53
CA LEU A 8 -9.04 4.28 -15.88
C LEU A 8 -9.85 3.00 -15.90
N LYS A 9 -9.76 2.16 -14.86
CA LYS A 9 -10.58 0.95 -14.73
C LYS A 9 -12.05 1.27 -14.49
N ILE A 10 -12.34 2.26 -13.63
CA ILE A 10 -13.71 2.73 -13.39
C ILE A 10 -14.33 3.28 -14.68
N ILE A 11 -13.63 4.20 -15.35
CA ILE A 11 -14.07 4.78 -16.64
C ILE A 11 -14.28 3.68 -17.68
N HIS A 12 -13.40 2.67 -17.71
CA HIS A 12 -13.53 1.56 -18.63
C HIS A 12 -14.81 0.75 -18.39
N ILE A 13 -15.10 0.37 -17.14
CA ILE A 13 -16.33 -0.35 -16.79
C ILE A 13 -17.56 0.47 -17.13
N MET A 14 -17.60 1.75 -16.76
CA MET A 14 -18.74 2.62 -17.06
C MET A 14 -19.00 2.71 -18.56
N ARG A 15 -17.96 2.91 -19.36
CA ARG A 15 -18.08 3.00 -20.82
C ARG A 15 -18.49 1.67 -21.44
N ALA A 16 -17.82 0.58 -21.07
CA ALA A 16 -18.02 -0.73 -21.69
C ALA A 16 -19.38 -1.32 -21.31
N MET A 17 -19.85 -1.09 -20.09
CA MET A 17 -21.11 -1.65 -19.57
C MET A 17 -22.32 -0.73 -19.80
N GLY A 18 -22.18 0.28 -20.67
CA GLY A 18 -23.27 1.18 -21.07
C GLY A 18 -23.83 1.98 -19.90
N TYR A 19 -22.98 2.68 -19.15
CA TYR A 19 -23.44 3.60 -18.10
C TYR A 19 -24.44 4.62 -18.67
N GLN A 20 -25.58 4.72 -18.00
CA GLN A 20 -26.60 5.72 -18.29
C GLN A 20 -26.80 6.59 -17.06
N ASP A 21 -26.63 7.89 -17.24
CA ASP A 21 -26.82 8.87 -16.20
C ASP A 21 -28.30 9.23 -16.01
N ALA A 22 -28.75 9.36 -14.77
CA ALA A 22 -30.14 9.71 -14.46
C ALA A 22 -30.43 11.21 -14.66
N ALA A 23 -29.43 12.08 -14.54
CA ALA A 23 -29.57 13.54 -14.57
C ALA A 23 -29.00 14.21 -15.84
N ALA A 24 -28.46 13.42 -16.77
CA ALA A 24 -27.65 13.87 -17.91
C ALA A 24 -26.52 14.85 -17.52
N GLN A 25 -25.90 14.63 -16.37
CA GLN A 25 -24.83 15.45 -15.80
C GLN A 25 -23.45 14.79 -16.00
N PRO A 26 -22.37 15.57 -15.96
CA PRO A 26 -21.02 15.03 -15.88
C PRO A 26 -20.83 14.18 -14.62
N ILE A 27 -20.10 13.07 -14.77
CA ILE A 27 -19.62 12.27 -13.66
C ILE A 27 -18.50 13.03 -12.95
N VAL A 28 -18.56 13.08 -11.63
CA VAL A 28 -17.56 13.67 -10.76
C VAL A 28 -16.96 12.57 -9.88
N PHE A 29 -15.64 12.56 -9.76
CA PHE A 29 -14.93 11.72 -8.80
C PHE A 29 -14.64 12.60 -7.58
N GLU A 30 -15.28 12.29 -6.46
CA GLU A 30 -15.17 13.01 -5.19
C GLU A 30 -14.52 12.11 -4.15
N ASP A 31 -13.56 12.66 -3.39
CA ASP A 31 -12.93 12.01 -2.23
C ASP A 31 -12.44 10.56 -2.50
N GLN A 32 -12.04 10.28 -3.74
CA GLN A 32 -11.59 8.94 -4.15
C GLN A 32 -10.19 8.61 -3.67
N GLN A 33 -9.39 9.62 -3.32
CA GLN A 33 -8.00 9.46 -2.93
C GLN A 33 -7.82 8.45 -1.79
N ASP A 34 -8.67 8.50 -0.76
CA ASP A 34 -8.63 7.60 0.41
C ASP A 34 -9.24 6.22 0.11
N SER A 35 -9.96 6.09 -1.01
CA SER A 35 -10.64 4.85 -1.39
C SER A 35 -9.89 4.05 -2.44
N ILE A 36 -9.23 4.69 -3.39
CA ILE A 36 -8.57 4.03 -4.52
C ILE A 36 -7.08 4.37 -4.61
N GLY A 37 -6.53 5.14 -3.66
CA GLY A 37 -5.10 5.41 -3.54
C GLY A 37 -4.50 6.23 -4.68
N GLN A 38 -5.32 7.05 -5.34
CA GLN A 38 -4.88 7.99 -6.38
C GLN A 38 -4.96 9.42 -5.86
N PHE A 39 -3.78 10.03 -5.63
CA PHE A 39 -3.64 11.36 -5.08
C PHE A 39 -3.17 12.34 -6.16
N PRO A 40 -4.07 13.09 -6.82
CA PRO A 40 -3.63 14.19 -7.68
C PRO A 40 -2.88 15.21 -6.80
N PHE A 41 -1.62 15.48 -7.14
CA PHE A 41 -0.74 16.45 -6.47
C PHE A 41 -0.18 16.04 -5.09
N GLY A 42 -0.37 14.80 -4.63
CA GLY A 42 0.32 14.26 -3.46
C GLY A 42 1.78 13.88 -3.79
N ALA A 43 2.73 14.21 -2.90
CA ALA A 43 4.13 13.87 -3.10
C ALA A 43 4.35 12.34 -3.19
N THR A 44 5.30 11.99 -4.04
CA THR A 44 5.65 10.66 -4.55
C THR A 44 5.69 9.53 -3.51
N THR A 45 4.89 8.49 -3.73
CA THR A 45 5.34 7.09 -3.69
C THR A 45 4.53 6.37 -4.78
N ALA A 46 5.21 5.91 -5.83
CA ALA A 46 4.55 5.18 -6.90
C ALA A 46 3.81 3.97 -6.30
N SER A 47 2.51 3.86 -6.57
CA SER A 47 1.68 2.67 -6.29
C SER A 47 1.03 2.51 -4.90
N ARG A 48 0.77 3.59 -4.13
CA ARG A 48 -0.10 3.49 -2.91
C ARG A 48 -1.47 2.86 -3.16
N TYR A 49 -1.99 2.92 -4.38
CA TYR A 49 -3.22 2.20 -4.76
C TYR A 49 -3.11 0.67 -4.68
N LEU A 50 -1.90 0.12 -4.50
CA LEU A 50 -1.67 -1.30 -4.21
C LEU A 50 -1.56 -1.59 -2.71
N ASP A 51 -1.66 -0.58 -1.84
CA ASP A 51 -1.79 -0.78 -0.40
C ASP A 51 -3.07 -1.52 -0.07
N PRO A 52 -3.14 -2.26 1.05
CA PRO A 52 -4.24 -3.17 1.32
C PRO A 52 -5.56 -2.42 1.40
N GLY A 53 -5.60 -1.30 2.12
CA GLY A 53 -6.81 -0.47 2.27
C GLY A 53 -7.27 0.11 0.94
N HIS A 54 -6.36 0.66 0.13
CA HIS A 54 -6.71 1.24 -1.18
C HIS A 54 -7.11 0.19 -2.22
N LEU A 55 -6.45 -0.98 -2.26
CA LEU A 55 -6.78 -2.03 -3.22
C LEU A 55 -8.15 -2.65 -2.88
N VAL A 56 -8.42 -2.90 -1.60
CA VAL A 56 -9.74 -3.37 -1.14
C VAL A 56 -10.80 -2.27 -1.32
N GLY A 57 -10.46 -1.02 -1.03
CA GLY A 57 -11.33 0.13 -1.29
C GLY A 57 -11.72 0.25 -2.76
N TYR A 58 -10.77 0.09 -3.67
CA TYR A 58 -11.02 0.02 -5.11
C TYR A 58 -11.96 -1.15 -5.48
N LEU A 59 -11.77 -2.34 -4.93
CA LEU A 59 -12.68 -3.47 -5.16
C LEU A 59 -14.11 -3.12 -4.71
N ASN A 60 -14.26 -2.53 -3.53
CA ASN A 60 -15.57 -2.15 -3.00
C ASN A 60 -16.25 -1.07 -3.86
N VAL A 61 -15.48 -0.09 -4.36
CA VAL A 61 -15.96 0.92 -5.32
C VAL A 61 -16.51 0.23 -6.57
N ILE A 62 -15.77 -0.73 -7.15
CA ILE A 62 -16.23 -1.45 -8.35
C ILE A 62 -17.42 -2.36 -8.06
N ILE A 63 -17.42 -3.09 -6.94
CA ILE A 63 -18.54 -3.95 -6.53
C ILE A 63 -19.81 -3.14 -6.38
N SER A 64 -19.74 -1.99 -5.71
CA SER A 64 -20.87 -1.10 -5.51
C SER A 64 -21.33 -0.44 -6.81
N LEU A 65 -20.41 0.07 -7.64
CA LEU A 65 -20.73 0.64 -8.96
C LEU A 65 -21.48 -0.36 -9.86
N ILE A 66 -21.07 -1.62 -9.87
CA ILE A 66 -21.74 -2.67 -10.66
C ILE A 66 -23.09 -3.06 -10.04
N SER A 67 -23.18 -3.11 -8.71
CA SER A 67 -24.39 -3.55 -8.02
C SER A 67 -25.49 -2.50 -8.06
N SER A 68 -25.14 -1.27 -7.70
CA SER A 68 -26.05 -0.16 -7.40
C SER A 68 -25.97 0.98 -8.40
N GLY A 69 -24.97 1.00 -9.28
CA GLY A 69 -24.74 2.13 -10.17
C GLY A 69 -23.99 3.28 -9.48
N VAL A 70 -23.93 4.43 -10.15
CA VAL A 70 -23.32 5.65 -9.59
C VAL A 70 -24.19 6.10 -8.43
N SER A 71 -23.63 6.05 -7.24
CA SER A 71 -24.30 6.36 -6.00
C SER A 71 -23.27 6.91 -5.04
N TYR A 72 -23.32 8.21 -4.76
CA TYR A 72 -22.41 8.82 -3.79
C TYR A 72 -22.66 8.25 -2.39
N LYS A 73 -23.88 8.42 -1.84
CA LYS A 73 -24.30 7.91 -0.52
C LYS A 73 -25.56 7.05 -0.54
N CYS A 74 -26.01 6.63 -1.72
CA CYS A 74 -27.35 6.07 -1.87
C CYS A 74 -27.54 4.65 -1.31
N ASN A 75 -26.47 3.84 -1.17
CA ASN A 75 -26.57 2.43 -0.74
C ASN A 75 -25.34 2.02 0.10
N GLY A 76 -25.47 2.08 1.43
CA GLY A 76 -24.54 1.46 2.39
C GLY A 76 -23.44 2.38 2.94
N ASP A 77 -22.59 1.81 3.80
CA ASP A 77 -21.49 2.52 4.48
C ASP A 77 -20.31 2.84 3.53
N THR A 78 -20.30 2.28 2.32
CA THR A 78 -19.22 2.48 1.35
C THR A 78 -19.57 3.62 0.40
N VAL A 79 -18.92 4.77 0.59
CA VAL A 79 -19.00 5.88 -0.36
C VAL A 79 -18.18 5.52 -1.60
N VAL A 80 -18.87 5.31 -2.73
CA VAL A 80 -18.22 5.01 -4.02
C VAL A 80 -17.47 6.23 -4.54
N GLY A 81 -17.80 7.43 -4.03
CA GLY A 81 -17.25 8.75 -4.40
C GLY A 81 -17.12 8.96 -5.91
N VAL A 82 -18.02 8.30 -6.65
CA VAL A 82 -18.40 8.64 -8.00
C VAL A 82 -19.81 9.20 -7.86
N SER A 83 -19.96 10.45 -8.25
CA SER A 83 -21.23 11.19 -8.15
C SER A 83 -21.57 11.81 -9.50
N VAL A 84 -22.78 12.32 -9.60
CA VAL A 84 -23.08 13.39 -10.55
C VAL A 84 -23.56 14.61 -9.80
N THR A 85 -23.41 15.80 -10.38
CA THR A 85 -23.86 17.05 -9.80
C THR A 85 -25.40 17.08 -9.71
N SER A 86 -25.98 16.45 -8.69
CA SER A 86 -27.43 16.41 -8.52
C SER A 86 -27.91 17.58 -7.67
N SER A 87 -28.25 18.69 -8.31
CA SER A 87 -29.20 19.66 -7.76
C SER A 87 -30.38 19.80 -8.73
N VAL A 88 -31.54 19.27 -8.35
CA VAL A 88 -32.80 19.67 -8.99
C VAL A 88 -33.31 20.87 -8.19
N ASP A 89 -33.12 22.07 -8.72
CA ASP A 89 -33.73 23.28 -8.16
C ASP A 89 -35.24 23.25 -8.40
N GLN A 90 -35.99 23.01 -7.33
CA GLN A 90 -37.29 23.63 -7.14
C GLN A 90 -37.34 24.15 -5.71
N GLN A 91 -36.94 25.42 -5.52
CA GLN A 91 -37.28 26.28 -4.39
C GLN A 91 -37.43 25.52 -3.05
N THR A 92 -36.29 25.37 -2.35
CA THR A 92 -36.12 24.96 -0.94
C THR A 92 -35.93 23.48 -0.58
N ARG A 93 -35.88 22.53 -1.53
CA ARG A 93 -35.52 21.13 -1.19
C ARG A 93 -34.56 20.47 -2.18
N THR A 94 -33.33 20.22 -1.75
CA THR A 94 -32.40 19.31 -2.43
C THR A 94 -32.90 17.89 -2.24
N THR A 95 -33.27 17.20 -3.32
CA THR A 95 -33.61 15.77 -3.29
C THR A 95 -32.46 14.99 -3.91
N GLU A 96 -31.80 14.13 -3.15
CA GLU A 96 -30.70 13.28 -3.64
C GLU A 96 -31.29 12.21 -4.57
N LEU A 97 -30.82 12.17 -5.82
CA LEU A 97 -31.22 11.16 -6.80
C LEU A 97 -30.44 9.87 -6.52
N CYS A 98 -31.15 8.77 -6.30
CA CYS A 98 -30.55 7.51 -5.87
C CYS A 98 -31.16 6.29 -6.59
N PRO A 99 -30.37 5.52 -7.37
CA PRO A 99 -29.01 5.83 -7.81
C PRO A 99 -28.98 7.01 -8.81
N GLN A 100 -27.83 7.65 -8.94
CA GLN A 100 -27.59 8.78 -9.86
C GLN A 100 -27.36 8.32 -11.31
N GLY A 101 -27.12 7.04 -11.53
CA GLY A 101 -27.06 6.39 -12.84
C GLY A 101 -26.76 4.90 -12.70
N GLU A 102 -26.91 4.12 -13.78
CA GLU A 102 -26.76 2.67 -13.73
C GLU A 102 -26.05 2.08 -14.96
N LEU A 103 -25.50 0.86 -14.82
CA LEU A 103 -24.95 0.09 -15.92
C LEU A 103 -26.07 -0.68 -16.64
N THR A 104 -26.21 -0.46 -17.95
CA THR A 104 -27.35 -0.99 -18.73
C THR A 104 -27.03 -2.27 -19.50
N PHE A 105 -25.76 -2.70 -19.55
CA PHE A 105 -25.37 -3.93 -20.22
C PHE A 105 -26.08 -5.17 -19.63
N ARG A 106 -26.59 -6.04 -20.51
CA ARG A 106 -27.30 -7.28 -20.14
C ARG A 106 -26.73 -8.54 -20.81
N GLY A 107 -25.84 -8.39 -21.78
CA GLY A 107 -25.34 -9.47 -22.62
C GLY A 107 -26.41 -10.06 -23.54
N PHE A 108 -25.97 -10.77 -24.57
CA PHE A 108 -26.86 -11.50 -25.48
C PHE A 108 -26.50 -12.99 -25.53
N GLY A 109 -27.52 -13.85 -25.61
CA GLY A 109 -27.35 -15.28 -25.82
C GLY A 109 -27.26 -16.11 -24.53
N ASN A 110 -26.53 -17.21 -24.60
CA ASN A 110 -26.33 -18.14 -23.48
C ASN A 110 -25.18 -17.68 -22.55
N ALA A 111 -25.02 -18.33 -21.40
CA ALA A 111 -24.04 -17.95 -20.39
C ALA A 111 -22.59 -17.86 -20.91
N SER A 112 -22.17 -18.78 -21.80
CA SER A 112 -20.83 -18.74 -22.39
C SER A 112 -20.67 -17.53 -23.31
N GLU A 113 -21.68 -17.26 -24.14
CA GLU A 113 -21.67 -16.12 -25.08
C GLU A 113 -21.62 -14.78 -24.33
N VAL A 114 -22.35 -14.66 -23.22
CA VAL A 114 -22.31 -13.47 -22.37
C VAL A 114 -20.94 -13.29 -21.72
N VAL A 115 -20.31 -14.37 -21.25
CA VAL A 115 -18.96 -14.32 -20.68
C VAL A 115 -17.91 -13.98 -21.75
N ASP A 116 -18.05 -14.50 -22.97
CA ASP A 116 -17.19 -14.17 -24.11
C ASP A 116 -17.32 -12.68 -24.52
N GLU A 117 -18.54 -12.14 -24.49
CA GLU A 117 -18.79 -10.72 -24.75
C GLU A 117 -18.16 -9.84 -23.66
N LEU A 118 -18.33 -10.20 -22.39
CA LEU A 118 -17.70 -9.48 -21.27
C LEU A 118 -16.17 -9.54 -21.32
N ASP A 119 -15.60 -10.68 -21.71
CA ASP A 119 -14.17 -10.86 -21.91
C ASP A 119 -13.64 -9.90 -22.99
N ALA A 120 -14.31 -9.84 -24.14
CA ALA A 120 -13.98 -8.93 -25.22
C ALA A 120 -14.07 -7.45 -24.77
N LEU A 121 -15.11 -7.09 -24.02
CA LEU A 121 -15.35 -5.71 -23.60
C LEU A 121 -14.45 -5.24 -22.46
N LEU A 122 -14.16 -6.10 -21.48
CA LEU A 122 -13.47 -5.69 -20.24
C LEU A 122 -11.98 -6.01 -20.25
N THR A 123 -11.56 -7.06 -20.96
CA THR A 123 -10.15 -7.47 -21.02
C THR A 123 -9.58 -7.42 -22.44
N GLY A 124 -10.41 -7.26 -23.47
CA GLY A 124 -9.97 -7.36 -24.87
C GLY A 124 -9.77 -8.80 -25.32
N GLY A 125 -10.47 -9.76 -24.70
CA GLY A 125 -10.38 -11.19 -25.04
C GLY A 125 -9.16 -11.89 -24.44
N ARG A 126 -8.62 -11.36 -23.33
CA ARG A 126 -7.40 -11.86 -22.69
C ARG A 126 -7.66 -12.87 -21.57
N LEU A 127 -8.91 -13.10 -21.15
CA LEU A 127 -9.18 -14.06 -20.09
C LEU A 127 -8.67 -15.46 -20.47
N GLY A 128 -7.77 -16.00 -19.64
CA GLY A 128 -7.31 -17.37 -19.80
C GLY A 128 -8.47 -18.37 -19.64
N ALA A 129 -8.34 -19.57 -20.22
CA ALA A 129 -9.42 -20.57 -20.19
C ALA A 129 -9.87 -20.92 -18.75
N THR A 130 -8.93 -21.04 -17.82
CA THR A 130 -9.22 -21.30 -16.39
C THR A 130 -9.95 -20.15 -15.73
N THR A 131 -9.52 -18.90 -15.97
CA THR A 131 -10.16 -17.68 -15.46
C THR A 131 -11.57 -17.53 -16.03
N LYS A 132 -11.73 -17.76 -17.34
CA LYS A 132 -13.02 -17.71 -18.03
C LYS A 132 -14.00 -18.74 -17.48
N ALA A 133 -13.56 -19.97 -17.22
CA ALA A 133 -14.37 -20.99 -16.55
C ALA A 133 -14.78 -20.56 -15.12
N ALA A 134 -13.87 -19.92 -14.37
CA ALA A 134 -14.17 -19.40 -13.04
C ALA A 134 -15.21 -18.26 -13.06
N VAL A 135 -15.15 -17.38 -14.06
CA VAL A 135 -16.15 -16.33 -14.30
C VAL A 135 -17.50 -16.94 -14.68
N LEU A 136 -17.51 -17.98 -15.52
CA LEU A 136 -18.74 -18.70 -15.88
C LEU A 136 -19.39 -19.36 -14.66
N ASP A 137 -18.60 -19.96 -13.76
CA ASP A 137 -19.13 -20.51 -12.51
C ASP A 137 -19.79 -19.44 -11.63
N VAL A 138 -19.20 -18.24 -11.56
CA VAL A 138 -19.79 -17.08 -10.85
C VAL A 138 -21.08 -16.62 -11.53
N TYR A 139 -21.10 -16.55 -12.86
CA TYR A 139 -22.28 -16.17 -13.63
C TYR A 139 -23.46 -17.10 -13.35
N LEU A 140 -23.22 -18.42 -13.32
CA LEU A 140 -24.26 -19.43 -13.15
C LEU A 140 -24.73 -19.58 -11.69
N ALA A 141 -23.98 -19.05 -10.72
CA ALA A 141 -24.29 -19.20 -9.30
C ALA A 141 -25.47 -18.35 -8.83
N LEU A 142 -25.80 -17.27 -9.55
CA LEU A 142 -26.94 -16.43 -9.24
C LEU A 142 -28.16 -16.81 -10.10
N GLY A 143 -29.35 -16.58 -9.56
CA GLY A 143 -30.61 -17.05 -10.15
C GLY A 143 -31.27 -16.11 -11.17
N GLY A 144 -30.68 -14.95 -11.46
CA GLY A 144 -31.32 -13.87 -12.20
C GLY A 144 -30.46 -13.33 -13.36
N PRO A 145 -30.98 -13.15 -14.58
CA PRO A 145 -30.17 -12.72 -15.74
C PRO A 145 -29.37 -11.43 -15.49
N VAL A 146 -29.91 -10.47 -14.76
CA VAL A 146 -29.24 -9.20 -14.44
C VAL A 146 -28.15 -9.41 -13.40
N GLU A 147 -28.46 -10.16 -12.35
CA GLU A 147 -27.56 -10.48 -11.25
C GLU A 147 -26.37 -11.32 -11.73
N ASN A 148 -26.59 -12.25 -12.66
CA ASN A 148 -25.56 -13.09 -13.26
C ASN A 148 -24.54 -12.27 -14.04
N VAL A 149 -25.02 -11.31 -14.83
CA VAL A 149 -24.17 -10.35 -15.56
C VAL A 149 -23.36 -9.50 -14.60
N LYS A 150 -24.01 -8.93 -13.56
CA LYS A 150 -23.32 -8.14 -12.52
C LYS A 150 -22.24 -8.96 -11.81
N ALA A 151 -22.52 -10.21 -11.47
CA ALA A 151 -21.57 -11.09 -10.82
C ALA A 151 -20.38 -11.42 -11.72
N ALA A 152 -20.59 -11.66 -13.03
CA ALA A 152 -19.50 -11.86 -13.98
C ALA A 152 -18.66 -10.59 -14.18
N GLN A 153 -19.28 -9.40 -14.24
CA GLN A 153 -18.56 -8.12 -14.28
C GLN A 153 -17.68 -7.93 -13.05
N GLN A 154 -18.20 -8.22 -11.86
CA GLN A 154 -17.46 -8.15 -10.59
C GLN A 154 -16.30 -9.16 -10.56
N ALA A 155 -16.54 -10.39 -11.01
CA ALA A 155 -15.51 -11.43 -11.10
C ALA A 155 -14.37 -10.99 -12.03
N ILE A 156 -14.68 -10.50 -13.24
CA ILE A 156 -13.68 -10.03 -14.20
C ILE A 156 -12.87 -8.86 -13.61
N ALA A 157 -13.51 -7.94 -12.88
CA ALA A 157 -12.83 -6.83 -12.24
C ALA A 157 -11.78 -7.24 -11.18
N MET A 158 -11.83 -8.47 -10.66
CA MET A 158 -10.87 -9.04 -9.72
C MET A 158 -9.71 -9.79 -10.41
N THR A 159 -9.74 -9.96 -11.73
CA THR A 159 -8.74 -10.74 -12.48
C THR A 159 -7.50 -9.92 -12.84
N ALA A 160 -6.34 -10.56 -12.99
CA ALA A 160 -5.12 -9.88 -13.43
C ALA A 160 -5.25 -9.34 -14.86
N GLU A 161 -6.00 -10.04 -15.72
CA GLU A 161 -6.29 -9.69 -17.10
C GLU A 161 -7.03 -8.36 -17.23
N PHE A 162 -7.95 -8.08 -16.32
CA PHE A 162 -8.63 -6.78 -16.25
C PHE A 162 -7.74 -5.68 -15.68
N ASN A 163 -6.93 -6.00 -14.67
CA ASN A 163 -6.19 -5.02 -13.88
C ASN A 163 -4.84 -4.63 -14.45
N THR A 164 -4.35 -5.35 -15.46
CA THR A 164 -3.06 -5.11 -16.11
C THR A 164 -3.20 -4.98 -17.63
N LEU A 165 -2.15 -4.44 -18.25
CA LEU A 165 -1.97 -4.35 -19.69
C LEU A 165 -0.86 -5.31 -20.14
N GLY A 166 -0.98 -5.80 -21.36
CA GLY A 166 -0.07 -6.78 -21.96
C GLY A 166 -0.64 -8.20 -21.93
N GLU A 167 0.12 -9.14 -22.49
CA GLU A 167 -0.21 -10.57 -22.48
C GLU A 167 -0.22 -11.13 -21.06
N THR A 168 -1.11 -12.06 -20.77
CA THR A 168 -1.35 -12.63 -19.44
C THR A 168 -1.36 -14.15 -19.53
N ASP A 169 -0.37 -14.70 -20.23
CA ASP A 169 -0.24 -16.14 -20.40
C ASP A 169 0.08 -16.79 -19.07
N VAL A 170 -0.68 -17.84 -18.74
CA VAL A 170 -0.46 -18.65 -17.55
C VAL A 170 0.69 -19.60 -17.80
N ILE A 171 1.62 -19.70 -16.86
CA ILE A 171 2.71 -20.66 -16.93
C ILE A 171 2.14 -22.06 -16.60
N GLU A 172 2.14 -22.96 -17.58
CA GLU A 172 1.70 -24.34 -17.37
C GLU A 172 2.66 -25.07 -16.40
N ASN A 173 2.11 -25.80 -15.42
CA ASN A 173 2.86 -26.52 -14.37
C ASN A 173 3.70 -25.65 -13.43
N ALA A 174 3.37 -24.37 -13.34
CA ALA A 174 3.72 -23.48 -12.25
C ALA A 174 3.57 -24.16 -10.86
N ALA A 175 4.59 -24.00 -10.01
CA ALA A 175 4.60 -24.61 -8.69
C ALA A 175 3.68 -23.81 -7.78
N THR A 176 2.37 -24.12 -7.78
CA THR A 176 1.32 -23.42 -7.01
C THR A 176 1.89 -22.79 -5.74
N VAL A 177 2.13 -21.47 -5.77
CA VAL A 177 2.48 -20.70 -4.58
C VAL A 177 1.22 -20.64 -3.74
N SER A 178 1.00 -21.71 -2.97
CA SER A 178 -0.01 -21.70 -1.95
C SER A 178 0.51 -20.81 -0.83
N LEU A 179 0.02 -19.57 -0.78
CA LEU A 179 0.03 -18.78 0.47
C LEU A 179 -0.91 -19.39 1.53
N SER A 180 -1.07 -20.73 1.54
CA SER A 180 -1.57 -21.50 2.67
C SER A 180 -0.50 -21.54 3.74
N LYS A 181 -0.26 -20.40 4.39
CA LYS A 181 -0.04 -20.49 5.82
C LYS A 181 -1.42 -20.67 6.42
N LYS A 182 -1.75 -21.93 6.74
CA LYS A 182 -2.80 -22.24 7.71
C LYS A 182 -2.66 -21.23 8.85
N SER A 183 -3.61 -20.31 8.95
CA SER A 183 -3.78 -19.51 10.16
C SER A 183 -3.99 -20.53 11.28
N LYS A 184 -2.91 -20.82 12.01
CA LYS A 184 -3.03 -21.55 13.27
C LYS A 184 -3.84 -20.61 14.13
N GLN A 185 -5.09 -21.00 14.43
CA GLN A 185 -5.89 -20.35 15.47
C GLN A 185 -4.97 -20.14 16.67
N MET A 186 -4.59 -18.88 16.87
CA MET A 186 -3.62 -18.53 17.87
C MET A 186 -4.37 -18.54 19.17
N THR A 187 -4.17 -19.57 19.99
CA THR A 187 -4.63 -19.55 21.37
C THR A 187 -4.09 -18.28 22.02
N LYS A 188 -4.97 -17.40 22.53
CA LYS A 188 -4.68 -16.14 23.24
C LYS A 188 -3.89 -16.38 24.54
N ASN A 189 -2.71 -16.96 24.42
CA ASN A 189 -1.71 -16.97 25.47
C ASN A 189 -0.77 -15.81 25.15
N LEU A 190 -0.98 -14.68 25.82
CA LEU A 190 -0.02 -13.58 25.80
C LEU A 190 1.32 -14.14 26.28
N ARG A 191 2.32 -14.10 25.41
CA ARG A 191 3.69 -14.51 25.72
C ARG A 191 4.56 -13.28 25.77
N ALA A 192 5.58 -13.30 26.63
CA ALA A 192 6.63 -12.29 26.57
C ALA A 192 7.28 -12.32 25.18
N TYR A 193 7.48 -11.13 24.60
CA TYR A 193 8.11 -10.97 23.30
C TYR A 193 9.19 -9.89 23.37
N LYS A 194 10.03 -9.85 22.35
CA LYS A 194 10.97 -8.75 22.08
C LYS A 194 10.57 -8.13 20.76
N ALA A 195 10.67 -6.81 20.67
CA ALA A 195 10.41 -6.07 19.44
C ALA A 195 11.62 -5.21 19.07
N ALA A 196 11.88 -5.13 17.77
CA ALA A 196 12.69 -4.09 17.16
C ALA A 196 11.74 -3.14 16.45
N ILE A 197 11.83 -1.85 16.75
CA ILE A 197 10.95 -0.82 16.19
C ILE A 197 11.81 0.11 15.35
N LEU A 198 11.46 0.28 14.08
CA LEU A 198 11.98 1.34 13.24
C LEU A 198 10.98 2.50 13.25
N LEU A 199 11.41 3.64 13.79
CA LEU A 199 10.73 4.91 13.58
C LEU A 199 11.43 5.63 12.43
N PHE A 200 10.79 5.66 11.27
CA PHE A 200 11.32 6.32 10.07
C PHE A 200 10.63 7.68 9.89
N MET A 201 11.40 8.76 9.88
CA MET A 201 10.85 10.13 9.90
C MET A 201 10.75 10.80 8.52
N GLU A 202 11.10 10.10 7.43
CA GLU A 202 10.94 10.57 6.03
C GLU A 202 11.41 12.01 5.72
N GLY A 203 12.47 12.47 6.39
CA GLY A 203 12.97 13.84 6.23
C GLY A 203 12.22 14.92 7.02
N GLY A 204 11.21 14.54 7.82
CA GLY A 204 10.49 15.42 8.74
C GLY A 204 11.28 15.84 9.99
N ALA A 205 12.54 15.43 10.11
CA ALA A 205 13.42 15.79 11.22
C ALA A 205 14.61 16.63 10.74
N ASP A 206 14.81 17.77 11.40
CA ASP A 206 16.05 18.54 11.28
C ASP A 206 17.15 17.90 12.14
N THR A 207 17.74 16.82 11.62
CA THR A 207 18.71 15.98 12.35
C THR A 207 19.99 16.72 12.72
N PHE A 208 20.34 17.79 11.99
CA PHE A 208 21.45 18.69 12.34
C PHE A 208 21.18 19.51 13.61
N ASN A 209 19.92 19.68 14.01
CA ASN A 209 19.53 20.29 15.27
C ASN A 209 19.19 19.27 16.37
N MET A 210 19.09 17.97 16.04
CA MET A 210 18.92 16.91 17.05
C MET A 210 20.20 16.63 17.83
N ILE A 211 21.34 16.61 17.13
CA ILE A 211 22.68 16.46 17.72
C ILE A 211 23.65 17.46 17.08
N VAL A 212 24.17 18.38 17.89
CA VAL A 212 24.99 19.51 17.45
C VAL A 212 26.41 19.35 17.98
N PRO A 213 27.46 19.44 17.16
CA PRO A 213 28.83 19.43 17.66
C PRO A 213 29.12 20.65 18.54
N GLN A 214 29.78 20.47 19.68
CA GLN A 214 30.11 21.55 20.62
C GLN A 214 31.62 21.84 20.69
N ASP A 215 32.44 21.08 19.95
CA ASP A 215 33.86 21.41 19.76
C ASP A 215 33.98 22.75 19.00
N PRO A 216 34.82 23.72 19.46
CA PRO A 216 34.77 25.11 18.97
C PRO A 216 34.81 25.28 17.45
N SER A 217 35.71 24.58 16.76
CA SER A 217 35.87 24.69 15.31
C SER A 217 34.70 24.07 14.53
N LEU A 218 34.09 23.00 15.05
CA LEU A 218 32.92 22.37 14.43
C LEU A 218 31.64 23.15 14.72
N PHE A 219 31.52 23.72 15.93
CA PHE A 219 30.39 24.58 16.29
C PHE A 219 30.41 25.88 15.48
N GLU A 220 31.58 26.48 15.23
CA GLU A 220 31.71 27.64 14.34
C GLU A 220 31.27 27.30 12.90
N GLN A 221 31.65 26.14 12.37
CA GLN A 221 31.18 25.70 11.05
C GLN A 221 29.67 25.46 11.02
N TYR A 222 29.13 24.80 12.04
CA TYR A 222 27.69 24.56 12.19
C TYR A 222 26.92 25.90 12.21
N THR A 223 27.33 26.85 13.06
CA THR A 223 26.67 28.16 13.15
C THR A 223 26.80 28.95 11.85
N PHE A 224 27.96 28.89 11.18
CA PHE A 224 28.16 29.52 9.87
C PHE A 224 27.26 28.92 8.78
N VAL A 225 27.03 27.61 8.75
CA VAL A 225 26.15 27.00 7.72
C VAL A 225 24.68 27.20 8.07
N ARG A 226 24.32 27.10 9.35
CA ARG A 226 22.93 27.09 9.82
C ARG A 226 22.34 28.48 10.06
N GLN A 227 23.18 29.50 10.22
CA GLN A 227 22.77 30.89 10.38
C GLN A 227 21.75 31.05 11.53
N ASP A 228 20.58 31.63 11.25
CA ASP A 228 19.49 31.88 12.19
C ASP A 228 18.81 30.60 12.70
N LEU A 229 19.01 29.46 12.03
CA LEU A 229 18.51 28.15 12.48
C LEU A 229 19.47 27.43 13.43
N ALA A 230 20.63 28.01 13.72
CA ALA A 230 21.64 27.42 14.61
C ALA A 230 21.21 27.49 16.08
N LYS A 231 21.38 26.39 16.80
CA LYS A 231 21.12 26.29 18.23
C LYS A 231 22.29 26.82 19.05
N GLN A 232 21.98 27.65 20.04
CA GLN A 232 22.96 28.08 21.04
C GLN A 232 23.26 26.93 21.99
N THR A 233 24.47 26.90 22.55
CA THR A 233 24.86 25.89 23.56
C THR A 233 23.89 25.83 24.76
N SER A 234 23.28 26.96 25.13
CA SER A 234 22.28 27.05 26.20
C SER A 234 20.95 26.35 25.88
N GLU A 235 20.65 26.10 24.61
CA GLU A 235 19.44 25.40 24.15
C GLU A 235 19.64 23.88 24.05
N LEU A 236 20.83 23.39 24.41
CA LEU A 236 21.28 22.01 24.18
C LEU A 236 21.68 21.31 25.47
N LEU A 237 21.47 19.99 25.50
CA LEU A 237 21.84 19.08 26.59
C LEU A 237 23.19 18.43 26.25
N ALA A 238 24.24 18.81 26.97
CA ALA A 238 25.60 18.36 26.69
C ALA A 238 25.79 16.85 26.89
N ILE A 239 26.34 16.17 25.89
CA ILE A 239 26.84 14.79 25.94
C ILE A 239 28.33 14.75 25.57
N ASN A 240 29.05 13.80 26.16
CA ASN A 240 30.45 13.57 25.83
C ASN A 240 30.67 12.13 25.37
N THR A 241 31.61 11.94 24.46
CA THR A 241 31.96 10.65 23.88
C THR A 241 33.48 10.51 23.78
N THR A 242 33.96 9.27 23.67
CA THR A 242 35.39 8.92 23.62
C THR A 242 35.67 7.99 22.45
N GLY A 243 36.90 7.98 21.95
CA GLY A 243 37.32 7.02 20.92
C GLY A 243 37.03 7.45 19.48
N GLN A 244 36.74 8.73 19.24
CA GLN A 244 36.55 9.30 17.91
C GLN A 244 37.05 10.76 17.85
N SER A 245 37.12 11.32 16.64
CA SER A 245 37.37 12.75 16.42
C SER A 245 36.13 13.55 16.77
N GLY A 246 36.28 14.53 17.65
CA GLY A 246 35.16 15.28 18.23
C GLY A 246 34.58 14.55 19.44
N THR A 247 34.54 15.21 20.58
CA THR A 247 34.21 14.57 21.87
C THR A 247 33.04 15.22 22.57
N SER A 248 32.67 16.43 22.17
CA SER A 248 31.63 17.23 22.80
C SER A 248 30.49 17.49 21.84
N PHE A 249 29.27 17.12 22.25
CA PHE A 249 28.05 17.34 21.47
C PHE A 249 26.92 17.85 22.38
N GLY A 250 25.89 18.43 21.77
CA GLY A 250 24.68 18.87 22.43
C GLY A 250 23.47 18.21 21.79
N VAL A 251 22.61 17.58 22.59
CA VAL A 251 21.32 17.05 22.17
C VAL A 251 20.27 18.15 22.28
N HIS A 252 19.32 18.25 21.36
CA HIS A 252 18.23 19.23 21.47
C HIS A 252 17.52 19.14 22.84
N SER A 253 17.22 20.28 23.47
CA SER A 253 16.59 20.31 24.82
C SER A 253 15.26 19.59 24.93
N SER A 254 14.44 19.60 23.86
CA SER A 254 13.19 18.83 23.78
C SER A 254 13.37 17.31 23.70
N LEU A 255 14.61 16.80 23.61
CA LEU A 255 14.94 15.37 23.54
C LEU A 255 15.59 14.89 24.85
N ASP A 256 15.11 15.40 25.98
CA ASP A 256 15.60 15.05 27.32
C ASP A 256 15.51 13.55 27.62
N PHE A 257 14.47 12.89 27.10
CA PHE A 257 14.31 11.45 27.17
C PHE A 257 15.44 10.70 26.47
N LEU A 258 15.82 11.10 25.24
CA LEU A 258 16.94 10.49 24.52
C LEU A 258 18.27 10.76 25.21
N LYS A 259 18.46 11.97 25.74
CA LYS A 259 19.63 12.32 26.57
C LYS A 259 19.75 11.39 27.78
N ARG A 260 18.65 11.15 28.50
CA ARG A 260 18.63 10.24 29.66
C ARG A 260 19.00 8.82 29.26
N LEU A 261 18.47 8.31 28.15
CA LEU A 261 18.83 6.98 27.66
C LEU A 261 20.31 6.89 27.26
N TYR A 262 20.84 7.95 26.64
CA TYR A 262 22.27 8.04 26.31
C TYR A 262 23.14 7.97 27.58
N ASP A 263 22.80 8.74 28.61
CA ASP A 263 23.52 8.73 29.90
C ASP A 263 23.48 7.38 30.61
N LEU A 264 22.40 6.62 30.41
CA LEU A 264 22.24 5.25 30.91
C LEU A 264 22.98 4.21 30.06
N GLY A 265 23.60 4.59 28.93
CA GLY A 265 24.21 3.66 27.98
C GLY A 265 23.20 2.82 27.20
N GLN A 266 21.95 3.25 27.13
CA GLN A 266 20.83 2.55 26.49
C GLN A 266 20.46 3.13 25.11
N ALA A 267 21.06 4.26 24.73
CA ALA A 267 20.92 4.85 23.41
C ALA A 267 22.29 5.27 22.85
N ALA A 268 22.39 5.26 21.52
CA ALA A 268 23.56 5.75 20.80
C ALA A 268 23.10 6.62 19.62
N PHE A 269 23.85 7.68 19.35
CA PHE A 269 23.70 8.47 18.13
C PHE A 269 24.74 7.99 17.11
N VAL A 270 24.29 7.78 15.87
CA VAL A 270 25.17 7.50 14.73
C VAL A 270 24.96 8.62 13.73
N ALA A 271 25.92 9.53 13.65
CA ALA A 271 25.89 10.68 12.75
C ALA A 271 26.68 10.41 11.47
N ASN A 272 26.49 11.27 10.46
CA ASN A 272 27.18 11.18 9.16
C ASN A 272 27.00 9.83 8.46
N ILE A 273 25.81 9.24 8.61
CA ILE A 273 25.43 8.02 7.91
C ILE A 273 24.91 8.38 6.51
N GLY A 274 25.24 7.52 5.54
CA GLY A 274 24.78 7.63 4.17
C GLY A 274 25.01 6.31 3.45
N SER A 275 24.27 6.09 2.38
CA SER A 275 24.35 4.85 1.60
C SER A 275 25.57 4.88 0.69
N LEU A 276 26.46 3.91 0.87
CA LEU A 276 27.61 3.64 -0.02
C LEU A 276 27.67 2.13 -0.27
N VAL A 277 28.03 1.74 -1.49
CA VAL A 277 28.27 0.33 -1.81
C VAL A 277 29.64 -0.10 -1.27
N GLU A 278 30.63 0.77 -1.44
CA GLU A 278 32.00 0.57 -1.01
C GLU A 278 32.64 1.92 -0.59
N PRO A 279 33.72 1.89 0.21
CA PRO A 279 34.48 3.10 0.50
C PRO A 279 34.95 3.79 -0.79
N THR A 280 34.63 5.07 -0.95
CA THR A 280 34.88 5.82 -2.19
C THR A 280 35.42 7.22 -1.91
N THR A 281 35.85 7.90 -2.96
CA THR A 281 36.28 9.31 -2.96
C THR A 281 35.39 10.14 -3.89
N LYS A 282 35.46 11.46 -3.77
CA LYS A 282 34.72 12.35 -4.71
C LYS A 282 35.11 12.11 -6.16
N ALA A 283 36.40 11.87 -6.43
CA ALA A 283 36.89 11.61 -7.78
C ALA A 283 36.33 10.28 -8.32
N SER A 284 36.46 9.21 -7.55
CA SER A 284 35.98 7.87 -7.94
C SER A 284 34.45 7.76 -8.04
N PHE A 285 33.72 8.54 -7.23
CA PHE A 285 32.28 8.70 -7.38
C PHE A 285 31.92 9.42 -8.69
N SER A 286 32.67 10.48 -9.03
CA SER A 286 32.39 11.36 -10.17
C SER A 286 32.75 10.72 -11.51
N ASP A 287 33.83 9.95 -11.57
CA ASP A 287 34.26 9.22 -12.77
C ASP A 287 33.68 7.79 -12.88
N SER A 288 32.87 7.38 -11.89
CA SER A 288 32.25 6.05 -11.79
C SER A 288 33.24 4.88 -11.77
N SER A 289 34.47 5.11 -11.30
CA SER A 289 35.44 4.03 -11.06
C SER A 289 35.14 3.22 -9.79
N ALA A 290 34.37 3.78 -8.86
CA ALA A 290 33.78 3.06 -7.73
C ALA A 290 32.32 2.69 -8.03
N GLN A 291 31.83 1.59 -7.44
CA GLN A 291 30.42 1.22 -7.55
C GLN A 291 29.54 2.20 -6.76
N ASN A 292 28.63 2.88 -7.47
CA ASN A 292 27.69 3.82 -6.89
C ASN A 292 26.35 3.14 -6.55
N CYS A 293 25.61 3.71 -5.59
CA CYS A 293 24.21 3.35 -5.36
C CYS A 293 23.36 3.65 -6.61
N ILE A 294 22.23 2.96 -6.76
CA ILE A 294 21.25 3.28 -7.80
C ILE A 294 20.52 4.57 -7.42
N GLY A 295 20.36 5.47 -8.39
CA GLY A 295 19.67 6.75 -8.19
C GLY A 295 20.26 7.61 -7.05
N PRO A 296 21.58 7.86 -7.00
CA PRO A 296 22.13 8.77 -6.00
C PRO A 296 21.43 10.12 -6.18
N PHE A 297 21.00 10.75 -5.09
CA PHE A 297 20.20 11.99 -5.08
C PHE A 297 18.70 11.84 -5.39
N SER A 298 18.18 10.64 -5.68
CA SER A 298 16.74 10.38 -5.65
C SER A 298 16.25 10.17 -4.22
N HIS A 299 15.18 10.85 -3.83
CA HIS A 299 14.54 10.66 -2.53
C HIS A 299 14.05 9.21 -2.38
N GLU A 300 13.33 8.71 -3.37
CA GLU A 300 12.75 7.35 -3.37
C GLU A 300 13.83 6.26 -3.31
N ALA A 301 14.90 6.40 -4.12
CA ALA A 301 15.97 5.42 -4.14
C ALA A 301 16.74 5.39 -2.82
N GLN A 302 16.96 6.55 -2.19
CA GLN A 302 17.63 6.64 -0.90
C GLN A 302 16.75 6.12 0.24
N THR A 303 15.44 6.38 0.22
CA THR A 303 14.49 5.77 1.17
C THR A 303 14.54 4.25 1.06
N SER A 304 14.46 3.71 -0.16
CA SER A 304 14.57 2.26 -0.40
C SER A 304 15.90 1.72 0.12
N ALA A 305 17.02 2.37 -0.23
CA ALA A 305 18.36 1.96 0.21
C ALA A 305 18.52 1.92 1.73
N VAL A 306 17.94 2.86 2.48
CA VAL A 306 18.01 2.86 3.95
C VAL A 306 17.13 1.77 4.56
N GLN A 307 15.95 1.51 3.98
CA GLN A 307 15.06 0.45 4.46
C GLN A 307 15.58 -0.97 4.09
N THR A 308 16.24 -1.14 2.94
CA THR A 308 16.82 -2.41 2.51
C THR A 308 18.24 -2.62 3.04
N LEU A 309 18.96 -1.56 3.41
CA LEU A 309 20.41 -1.54 3.65
C LEU A 309 21.24 -2.08 2.47
N GLN A 310 20.71 -1.99 1.25
CA GLN A 310 21.38 -2.38 0.00
C GLN A 310 21.04 -1.36 -1.11
N CYS A 311 21.91 -0.38 -1.29
CA CYS A 311 21.66 0.73 -2.22
C CYS A 311 22.01 0.43 -3.68
N GLN A 312 22.73 -0.67 -3.92
CA GLN A 312 23.11 -1.17 -5.25
C GLN A 312 22.02 -2.03 -5.91
N VAL A 313 20.95 -2.32 -5.18
CA VAL A 313 19.81 -3.13 -5.64
C VAL A 313 18.63 -2.18 -5.84
N SER A 314 17.86 -2.39 -6.92
CA SER A 314 16.76 -1.50 -7.29
C SER A 314 15.53 -1.79 -6.46
N GLY A 315 14.87 -0.74 -5.95
CA GLY A 315 13.59 -0.84 -5.26
C GLY A 315 13.60 -1.82 -4.09
N THR A 316 12.68 -2.78 -4.12
CA THR A 316 12.44 -3.75 -3.04
C THR A 316 13.04 -5.13 -3.29
N GLU A 317 13.81 -5.35 -4.37
CA GLU A 317 14.37 -6.66 -4.71
C GLU A 317 15.27 -7.24 -3.60
N ALA A 318 15.90 -6.38 -2.81
CA ALA A 318 16.71 -6.80 -1.67
C ALA A 318 15.87 -7.21 -0.44
N HIS A 319 14.55 -6.96 -0.45
CA HIS A 319 13.65 -6.95 0.70
C HIS A 319 14.09 -5.99 1.82
N GLY A 320 13.25 -5.82 2.84
CA GLY A 320 13.54 -5.00 4.01
C GLY A 320 14.56 -5.61 4.94
N ALA A 321 15.43 -4.77 5.52
CA ALA A 321 16.39 -5.25 6.51
C ALA A 321 15.71 -5.79 7.78
N GLY A 322 14.56 -5.22 8.19
CA GLY A 322 13.75 -5.72 9.31
C GLY A 322 13.10 -7.07 9.02
N GLY A 323 12.56 -7.27 7.81
CA GLY A 323 12.01 -8.54 7.37
C GLY A 323 13.07 -9.63 7.25
N ARG A 324 14.22 -9.33 6.64
CA ARG A 324 15.36 -10.27 6.59
C ARG A 324 15.88 -10.64 7.98
N LEU A 325 15.85 -9.70 8.94
CA LEU A 325 16.16 -10.00 10.35
C LEU A 325 15.15 -10.99 10.94
N ALA A 326 13.86 -10.78 10.68
CA ALA A 326 12.80 -11.69 11.13
C ALA A 326 12.90 -13.08 10.48
N ASP A 327 13.29 -13.15 9.20
CA ASP A 327 13.55 -14.40 8.49
C ASP A 327 14.70 -15.17 9.14
N ALA A 328 15.83 -14.50 9.39
CA ALA A 328 17.00 -15.11 10.01
C ALA A 328 16.70 -15.66 11.42
N LEU A 329 15.80 -15.02 12.16
CA LEU A 329 15.38 -15.44 13.50
C LEU A 329 14.30 -16.54 13.49
N SER A 330 13.58 -16.71 12.37
CA SER A 330 12.44 -17.63 12.26
C SER A 330 12.78 -19.11 12.52
N GLY A 331 14.06 -19.49 12.36
CA GLY A 331 14.53 -20.85 12.67
C GLY A 331 14.49 -21.22 14.15
N ASN A 332 14.56 -20.23 15.05
CA ASN A 332 14.61 -20.44 16.50
C ASN A 332 13.47 -19.73 17.26
N PHE A 333 12.83 -18.74 16.65
CA PHE A 333 11.79 -17.93 17.25
C PHE A 333 10.56 -17.87 16.36
N THR A 334 9.38 -17.69 16.98
CA THR A 334 8.21 -17.23 16.22
C THR A 334 8.40 -15.75 15.91
N THR A 335 8.55 -15.42 14.63
CA THR A 335 8.70 -14.05 14.17
C THR A 335 7.49 -13.61 13.37
N ALA A 336 7.19 -12.32 13.46
CA ALA A 336 6.19 -11.63 12.65
C ALA A 336 6.66 -10.19 12.52
N THR A 337 6.38 -9.57 11.37
CA THR A 337 6.64 -8.16 11.12
C THR A 337 5.33 -7.45 10.85
N PHE A 338 5.26 -6.18 11.22
CA PHE A 338 4.14 -5.34 10.88
C PHE A 338 4.58 -3.91 10.63
N SER A 339 3.77 -3.19 9.87
CA SER A 339 3.88 -1.74 9.65
C SER A 339 2.63 -1.05 10.15
N MET A 340 2.76 0.17 10.63
CA MET A 340 1.63 1.06 10.96
C MET A 340 1.46 2.19 9.94
N SER A 341 2.22 2.16 8.84
CA SER A 341 2.27 3.18 7.79
C SER A 341 1.82 2.59 6.45
N GLY A 342 0.95 1.58 6.46
CA GLY A 342 0.66 0.80 5.25
C GLY A 342 1.85 -0.04 4.81
N LEU A 343 2.05 -0.24 3.51
CA LEU A 343 3.09 -1.13 2.99
C LEU A 343 4.46 -0.44 2.94
N GLU A 344 5.29 -0.81 3.90
CA GLU A 344 6.68 -0.38 4.00
C GLU A 344 7.67 -1.49 3.61
N ILE A 345 8.85 -1.09 3.12
CA ILE A 345 9.91 -2.01 2.68
C ILE A 345 10.58 -2.66 3.88
N TRP A 346 10.89 -1.90 4.93
CA TRP A 346 11.63 -2.37 6.12
C TRP A 346 11.13 -3.69 6.72
N PRO A 347 9.82 -3.88 7.00
CA PRO A 347 9.30 -5.12 7.56
C PRO A 347 9.18 -6.28 6.55
N GLU A 348 9.33 -6.02 5.25
CA GLU A 348 9.16 -7.01 4.20
C GLU A 348 10.32 -8.01 4.21
N GLY A 349 10.02 -9.30 4.39
CA GLY A 349 10.96 -10.41 4.33
C GLY A 349 10.54 -11.43 3.28
N VAL A 350 11.34 -12.49 3.14
CA VAL A 350 11.07 -13.59 2.22
C VAL A 350 10.05 -14.57 2.82
N VAL A 351 10.14 -14.84 4.13
CA VAL A 351 9.33 -15.89 4.77
C VAL A 351 8.56 -15.43 6.01
N ALA A 352 8.98 -14.36 6.68
CA ALA A 352 8.29 -13.84 7.86
C ALA A 352 6.88 -13.36 7.50
N PRO A 353 5.84 -13.68 8.29
CA PRO A 353 4.52 -13.09 8.10
C PRO A 353 4.61 -11.57 8.25
N TYR A 354 4.07 -10.85 7.27
CA TYR A 354 4.03 -9.39 7.22
C TYR A 354 2.57 -8.92 7.22
N VAL A 355 2.24 -8.01 8.15
CA VAL A 355 0.95 -7.33 8.21
C VAL A 355 1.16 -5.81 8.11
N ALA A 356 0.62 -5.20 7.07
CA ALA A 356 0.53 -3.74 7.00
C ALA A 356 -0.80 -3.27 7.58
N VAL A 357 -0.74 -2.51 8.67
CA VAL A 357 -1.88 -1.82 9.26
C VAL A 357 -2.05 -0.51 8.53
N ASP A 358 -3.23 -0.34 7.92
CA ASP A 358 -3.63 0.86 7.20
C ASP A 358 -4.66 1.65 8.04
N GLU A 359 -4.57 2.99 8.02
CA GLU A 359 -5.58 3.88 8.59
C GLU A 359 -6.91 3.78 7.83
N ASN A 360 -6.84 3.51 6.52
CA ASN A 360 -7.97 3.29 5.63
C ASN A 360 -8.37 1.82 5.55
N HIS A 361 -8.34 1.12 6.69
CA HIS A 361 -8.73 -0.29 6.76
C HIS A 361 -10.15 -0.49 6.24
N LYS A 362 -10.28 -1.34 5.21
CA LYS A 362 -11.54 -1.73 4.60
C LYS A 362 -11.57 -3.23 4.42
N ARG A 363 -12.71 -3.84 4.73
CA ARG A 363 -12.99 -5.24 4.42
C ARG A 363 -13.59 -5.35 3.01
N VAL A 364 -13.33 -6.43 2.28
CA VAL A 364 -13.99 -6.67 0.99
C VAL A 364 -15.49 -6.83 1.19
N GLU A 365 -16.29 -6.07 0.43
CA GLU A 365 -17.74 -6.15 0.46
C GLU A 365 -18.19 -7.55 0.01
N TYR A 366 -19.06 -8.19 0.79
CA TYR A 366 -19.45 -9.60 0.60
C TYR A 366 -18.27 -10.58 0.58
N PHE A 367 -17.23 -10.37 1.41
CA PHE A 367 -16.04 -11.23 1.43
C PHE A 367 -16.33 -12.74 1.40
N GLU A 368 -17.27 -13.24 2.21
CA GLU A 368 -17.59 -14.68 2.25
C GLU A 368 -18.06 -15.23 0.89
N ARG A 369 -18.74 -14.40 0.09
CA ARG A 369 -19.12 -14.74 -1.28
C ARG A 369 -17.89 -14.80 -2.20
N TRP A 370 -16.96 -13.86 -2.05
CA TRP A 370 -15.82 -13.71 -2.96
C TRP A 370 -14.59 -14.53 -2.59
N ARG A 371 -14.43 -14.94 -1.33
CA ARG A 371 -13.21 -15.57 -0.81
C ARG A 371 -12.67 -16.70 -1.70
N HIS A 372 -13.53 -17.65 -2.07
CA HIS A 372 -13.13 -18.79 -2.89
C HIS A 372 -12.82 -18.40 -4.34
N HIS A 373 -13.50 -17.38 -4.86
CA HIS A 373 -13.27 -16.87 -6.22
C HIS A 373 -11.99 -16.07 -6.30
N ILE A 374 -11.72 -15.18 -5.34
CA ILE A 374 -10.46 -14.43 -5.22
C ILE A 374 -9.29 -15.42 -5.17
N GLN A 375 -9.35 -16.43 -4.31
CA GLN A 375 -8.33 -17.48 -4.24
C GLN A 375 -8.11 -18.17 -5.59
N ARG A 376 -9.18 -18.43 -6.35
CA ARG A 376 -9.09 -19.07 -7.67
C ARG A 376 -8.48 -18.12 -8.71
N PHE A 377 -8.90 -16.87 -8.75
CA PHE A 377 -8.35 -15.86 -9.68
C PHE A 377 -6.88 -15.55 -9.41
N THR A 378 -6.44 -15.64 -8.15
CA THR A 378 -5.05 -15.37 -7.77
C THR A 378 -4.18 -16.62 -7.67
N SER A 379 -4.69 -17.78 -8.06
CA SER A 379 -3.95 -19.06 -7.97
C SER A 379 -3.06 -19.36 -9.19
N ALA A 380 -3.27 -18.64 -10.29
CA ALA A 380 -2.48 -18.80 -11.50
C ALA A 380 -1.16 -18.02 -11.38
N GLU A 381 -0.09 -18.61 -11.94
CA GLU A 381 1.18 -17.90 -12.16
C GLU A 381 1.21 -17.36 -13.58
N TYR A 382 1.52 -16.08 -13.72
CA TYR A 382 1.55 -15.37 -14.99
C TYR A 382 2.98 -15.14 -15.47
N SER A 383 3.23 -15.32 -16.77
CA SER A 383 4.52 -14.97 -17.40
C SER A 383 4.79 -13.46 -17.38
N ASN A 384 3.72 -12.66 -17.35
CA ASN A 384 3.80 -11.21 -17.24
C ASN A 384 3.97 -10.79 -15.78
N THR A 385 5.14 -10.23 -15.47
CA THR A 385 5.52 -9.78 -14.12
C THR A 385 4.49 -8.85 -13.47
N MET A 386 3.81 -8.00 -14.25
CA MET A 386 2.79 -7.09 -13.68
C MET A 386 1.50 -7.83 -13.32
N ALA A 387 1.10 -8.82 -14.13
CA ALA A 387 -0.05 -9.67 -13.84
C ALA A 387 0.22 -10.55 -12.61
N GLU A 388 1.43 -11.11 -12.52
CA GLU A 388 1.87 -11.88 -11.36
C GLU A 388 1.91 -11.02 -10.09
N ALA A 389 2.58 -9.86 -10.14
CA ALA A 389 2.65 -8.95 -9.02
C ALA A 389 1.27 -8.46 -8.57
N PHE A 390 0.36 -8.16 -9.51
CA PHE A 390 -1.03 -7.81 -9.18
C PHE A 390 -1.77 -8.97 -8.51
N SER A 391 -1.66 -10.19 -9.05
CA SER A 391 -2.31 -11.39 -8.53
C SER A 391 -1.90 -11.67 -7.08
N GLN A 392 -0.58 -11.68 -6.82
CA GLN A 392 -0.02 -11.85 -5.48
C GLN A 392 -0.47 -10.73 -4.54
N ARG A 393 -0.35 -9.48 -4.98
CA ARG A 393 -0.73 -8.31 -4.18
C ARG A 393 -2.21 -8.27 -3.84
N LEU A 394 -3.08 -8.66 -4.77
CA LEU A 394 -4.52 -8.76 -4.52
C LEU A 394 -4.82 -9.75 -3.40
N LEU A 395 -4.22 -10.95 -3.48
CA LEU A 395 -4.42 -11.97 -2.47
C LEU A 395 -3.88 -11.52 -1.10
N GLU A 396 -2.69 -10.95 -1.06
CA GLU A 396 -2.07 -10.42 0.16
C GLU A 396 -2.91 -9.31 0.79
N SER A 397 -3.35 -8.33 0.01
CA SER A 397 -4.16 -7.21 0.49
C SER A 397 -5.50 -7.67 1.07
N VAL A 398 -6.18 -8.61 0.41
CA VAL A 398 -7.43 -9.19 0.91
C VAL A 398 -7.20 -9.98 2.20
N GLN A 399 -6.13 -10.78 2.27
CA GLN A 399 -5.79 -11.52 3.49
C GLN A 399 -5.44 -10.59 4.65
N ASN A 400 -4.66 -9.53 4.38
CA ASN A 400 -4.29 -8.54 5.36
C ASN A 400 -5.54 -7.82 5.90
N ALA A 401 -6.44 -7.37 5.03
CA ALA A 401 -7.70 -6.77 5.45
C ALA A 401 -8.50 -7.70 6.38
N GLU A 402 -8.65 -8.99 6.06
CA GLU A 402 -9.37 -9.91 6.96
C GLU A 402 -8.65 -10.13 8.30
N ILE A 403 -7.31 -10.18 8.31
CA ILE A 403 -6.52 -10.29 9.53
C ILE A 403 -6.71 -9.03 10.39
N GLN A 404 -6.59 -7.85 9.79
CA GLN A 404 -6.73 -6.57 10.48
C GLN A 404 -8.15 -6.42 11.05
N GLU A 405 -9.19 -6.77 10.28
CA GLU A 405 -10.58 -6.78 10.77
C GLU A 405 -10.76 -7.68 11.99
N HIS A 406 -10.21 -8.90 11.95
CA HIS A 406 -10.30 -9.82 13.07
C HIS A 406 -9.55 -9.31 14.31
N VAL A 407 -8.41 -8.65 14.13
CA VAL A 407 -7.64 -8.07 15.24
C VAL A 407 -8.35 -6.84 15.82
N LEU A 408 -8.85 -5.94 14.98
CA LEU A 408 -9.43 -4.67 15.42
C LEU A 408 -10.86 -4.79 15.96
N SER A 409 -11.67 -5.72 15.44
CA SER A 409 -13.04 -5.95 15.93
C SER A 409 -13.10 -6.40 17.39
N GLU A 410 -12.00 -6.93 17.93
CA GLU A 410 -11.87 -7.36 19.32
C GLU A 410 -11.29 -6.27 20.24
N VAL A 411 -10.92 -5.10 19.70
CA VAL A 411 -10.22 -4.03 20.43
C VAL A 411 -11.14 -2.83 20.63
N MET A 412 -11.34 -2.45 21.89
CA MET A 412 -11.93 -1.15 22.24
C MET A 412 -10.81 -0.10 22.22
N PHE A 413 -10.83 0.81 21.25
CA PHE A 413 -9.88 1.91 21.19
C PHE A 413 -10.10 2.88 22.37
N THR A 414 -9.16 2.93 23.30
CA THR A 414 -9.07 4.02 24.27
C THR A 414 -8.32 5.18 23.61
N THR A 415 -9.05 6.15 23.08
CA THR A 415 -8.49 7.33 22.40
C THR A 415 -8.04 8.45 23.36
N ASN A 416 -7.98 8.19 24.66
CA ASN A 416 -7.45 9.14 25.65
C ASN A 416 -5.92 9.18 25.60
N TYR A 417 -5.36 9.64 24.49
CA TYR A 417 -3.98 10.12 24.47
C TYR A 417 -4.03 11.59 24.88
N ASN A 418 -3.49 11.88 26.06
CA ASN A 418 -3.27 13.25 26.49
C ASN A 418 -2.14 13.80 25.60
N THR A 419 -2.48 14.53 24.54
CA THR A 419 -1.51 15.17 23.65
C THR A 419 -1.07 16.54 24.18
N ASP A 420 -1.01 16.69 25.50
CA ASP A 420 -0.61 17.93 26.18
C ASP A 420 0.83 18.31 25.86
#